data_AF-A0A934QKV7-F1
#
_entry.id   AF-A0A934QKV7-F1
#
_cell.length_a   1.000
_cell.length_b   1.000
_cell.length_c   1.000
_cell.angle_alpha   90.00
_cell.angle_beta   90.00
_cell.angle_gamma   90.00
#
_symmetry.space_group_name_H-M   'P 1'
#
loop_
_entity.id
_entity.type
_entity.pdbx_description
1 polymer ?
#
loop_
_entity_poly.entity_id
_entity_poly.type
_entity_poly.pdbx_seq_one_letter_code
_entity_poly.pdbx_strand_id
1 'polypeptide(L)'
;MTNLEHAVSQTKYQAVSTLLREYEWIHRLLGILGHVCFFVGSVFFLWESLKLAGIWLFIVGAGGMMIDRICSLIVHYERLRRNDQPVV
;
A
#
# COMPACT_ATOMS: atom_id res chain seq x y z
N MET A 1 -8.06 -36.18 -14.36
CA MET A 1 -8.80 -34.92 -14.14
C MET A 1 -8.04 -33.90 -13.26
N THR A 2 -6.78 -34.15 -12.91
CA THR A 2 -5.93 -33.32 -12.04
C THR A 2 -5.10 -32.24 -12.76
N ASN A 3 -4.82 -32.39 -14.07
CA ASN A 3 -3.93 -31.45 -14.79
C ASN A 3 -4.61 -30.15 -15.27
N LEU A 4 -5.94 -30.12 -15.38
CA LEU A 4 -6.68 -28.93 -15.84
C LEU A 4 -6.86 -27.88 -14.73
N GLU A 5 -6.96 -28.29 -13.45
CA GLU A 5 -7.13 -27.35 -12.33
C GLU A 5 -5.87 -26.52 -12.05
N HIS A 6 -4.69 -27.12 -12.20
CA HIS A 6 -3.42 -26.40 -12.05
C HIS A 6 -3.20 -25.35 -13.15
N ALA A 7 -3.62 -25.64 -14.39
CA ALA A 7 -3.48 -24.70 -15.51
C ALA A 7 -4.44 -23.51 -15.40
N VAL A 8 -5.67 -23.73 -14.92
CA VAL A 8 -6.67 -22.65 -14.72
C VAL A 8 -6.33 -21.79 -13.50
N SER A 9 -5.77 -22.38 -12.44
CA SER A 9 -5.30 -21.65 -11.25
C SER A 9 -4.15 -20.70 -11.59
N GLN A 10 -3.11 -21.18 -12.30
CA GLN A 10 -1.94 -20.39 -12.70
C GLN A 10 -2.31 -19.11 -13.48
N THR A 11 -3.29 -19.19 -14.39
CA THR A 11 -3.70 -18.04 -15.23
C THR A 11 -4.40 -16.94 -14.42
N LYS A 12 -5.23 -17.30 -13.42
CA LYS A 12 -5.81 -16.31 -12.50
C LYS A 12 -4.74 -15.62 -11.67
N TYR A 13 -3.72 -16.35 -11.20
CA TYR A 13 -2.63 -15.77 -10.41
C TYR A 13 -1.70 -14.88 -11.22
N GLN A 14 -1.51 -15.13 -12.51
CA GLN A 14 -0.71 -14.25 -13.38
C GLN A 14 -1.43 -12.94 -13.72
N ALA A 15 -2.75 -12.98 -13.92
CA ALA A 15 -3.54 -11.76 -14.09
C ALA A 15 -3.56 -10.93 -12.80
N VAL A 16 -3.75 -11.58 -11.63
CA VAL A 16 -3.72 -10.90 -10.32
C VAL A 16 -2.33 -10.37 -10.01
N SER A 17 -1.25 -11.11 -10.28
CA SER A 17 0.11 -10.62 -10.01
C SER A 17 0.50 -9.44 -10.91
N THR A 18 0.02 -9.40 -12.15
CA THR A 18 0.25 -8.27 -13.06
C THR A 18 -0.53 -7.04 -12.60
N LEU A 19 -1.81 -7.21 -12.23
CA LEU A 19 -2.63 -6.13 -11.66
C LEU A 19 -2.07 -5.62 -10.32
N LEU A 20 -1.60 -6.52 -9.45
CA LEU A 20 -0.97 -6.18 -8.18
C LEU A 20 0.37 -5.45 -8.38
N ARG A 21 1.13 -5.77 -9.44
CA ARG A 21 2.40 -5.10 -9.76
C ARG A 21 2.19 -3.67 -10.25
N GLU A 22 1.08 -3.43 -10.95
CA GLU A 22 0.65 -2.11 -11.40
C GLU A 22 0.03 -1.31 -10.24
N TYR A 23 -0.72 -1.98 -9.36
CA TYR A 23 -1.17 -1.42 -8.06
C TYR A 23 -0.02 -1.21 -7.06
N GLU A 24 1.12 -1.88 -7.26
CA GLU A 24 2.29 -1.79 -6.38
C GLU A 24 2.87 -0.38 -6.38
N TRP A 25 2.90 0.23 -7.56
CA TRP A 25 3.35 1.60 -7.74
C TRP A 25 2.38 2.62 -7.15
N ILE A 26 1.07 2.38 -7.28
CA ILE A 26 0.03 3.28 -6.78
C ILE A 26 0.07 3.37 -5.25
N HIS A 27 0.14 2.24 -4.53
CA HIS A 27 0.19 2.30 -3.07
C HIS A 27 1.50 2.91 -2.55
N ARG A 28 2.66 2.60 -3.16
CA ARG A 28 3.93 3.23 -2.78
C ARG A 28 3.91 4.73 -3.01
N LEU A 29 3.33 5.18 -4.14
CA LEU A 29 3.18 6.60 -4.42
C LEU A 29 2.24 7.26 -3.41
N LEU A 30 1.14 6.59 -3.05
CA LEU A 30 0.20 7.05 -2.02
C LEU A 30 0.88 7.16 -0.64
N GLY A 31 1.75 6.21 -0.28
CA GLY A 31 2.55 6.26 0.94
C GLY A 31 3.53 7.43 0.96
N ILE A 32 4.27 7.65 -0.13
CA ILE A 32 5.21 8.77 -0.28
C ILE A 32 4.47 10.11 -0.22
N LEU A 33 3.37 10.25 -0.98
CA LEU A 33 2.52 11.44 -0.94
C LEU A 33 1.95 11.67 0.46
N GLY A 34 1.54 10.60 1.15
CA GLY A 34 1.06 10.67 2.53
C GLY A 34 2.11 11.22 3.48
N HIS A 35 3.35 10.72 3.41
CA HIS A 35 4.47 11.21 4.20
C HIS A 35 4.79 12.69 3.92
N VAL A 36 4.78 13.12 2.66
CA VAL A 36 5.01 14.52 2.28
C VAL A 36 3.90 15.42 2.78
N CYS A 37 2.62 15.03 2.58
CA CYS A 37 1.46 15.76 3.09
C CYS A 37 1.47 15.89 4.61
N PHE A 38 1.85 14.83 5.32
CA PHE A 38 1.98 14.86 6.78
C PHE A 38 3.08 15.82 7.24
N PHE A 39 4.24 15.79 6.58
CA PHE A 39 5.34 16.71 6.88
C PHE A 39 4.93 18.17 6.63
N VAL A 40 4.35 18.47 5.46
CA VAL A 40 3.86 19.82 5.12
C VAL A 40 2.75 20.26 6.08
N GLY A 41 1.82 19.37 6.40
CA GLY A 41 0.76 19.63 7.38
C GLY A 41 1.32 19.98 8.76
N SER A 42 2.36 19.27 9.21
CA SER A 42 3.05 19.55 10.48
C SER A 42 3.73 20.93 10.49
N VAL A 43 4.24 21.38 9.34
CA VAL A 43 4.82 22.71 9.19
C VAL A 43 3.72 23.80 9.19
N PHE A 44 2.56 23.52 8.59
CA PHE A 44 1.44 24.45 8.56
C PHE A 44 0.82 24.68 9.95
N PHE A 45 0.98 23.75 10.88
CA PHE A 45 0.54 23.88 12.27
C PHE A 45 1.23 25.02 13.04
N LEU A 46 2.37 25.52 12.56
CA LEU A 46 3.10 26.64 13.18
C LEU A 46 2.40 28.00 12.99
N TRP A 47 1.54 28.14 11.99
CA TRP A 47 0.81 29.37 11.73
C TRP A 47 -0.69 29.20 11.99
N GLU A 48 -1.27 30.10 12.78
CA GLU A 48 -2.68 30.03 13.15
C GLU A 48 -3.62 30.13 11.93
N SER A 49 -3.25 30.93 10.92
CA SER A 49 -3.98 31.08 9.66
C SER A 49 -3.95 29.84 8.76
N LEU A 50 -2.88 29.05 8.82
CA LEU A 50 -2.70 27.84 8.00
C LEU A 50 -3.10 26.56 8.74
N LYS A 51 -3.44 26.67 10.03
CA LYS A 51 -3.75 25.54 10.91
C LYS A 51 -4.87 24.65 10.38
N LEU A 52 -5.94 25.24 9.85
CA LEU A 52 -7.06 24.47 9.26
C LEU A 52 -6.58 23.63 8.05
N ALA A 53 -5.79 24.24 7.16
CA ALA A 53 -5.21 23.52 6.02
C ALA A 53 -4.23 22.43 6.48
N GLY A 54 -3.41 22.73 7.50
CA GLY A 54 -2.49 21.78 8.13
C GLY A 54 -3.20 20.57 8.71
N ILE A 55 -4.34 20.75 9.40
CA ILE A 55 -5.16 19.65 9.94
C ILE A 55 -5.67 18.75 8.81
N TRP A 56 -6.20 19.31 7.72
CA TRP A 56 -6.66 18.52 6.58
C TRP A 56 -5.52 17.76 5.90
N LEU A 57 -4.38 18.41 5.67
CA LEU A 57 -3.16 17.77 5.15
C LEU A 57 -2.68 16.63 6.05
N PHE A 58 -2.79 16.80 7.36
CA PHE A 58 -2.40 15.81 8.36
C PHE A 58 -3.33 14.59 8.35
N ILE A 59 -4.65 14.81 8.30
CA ILE A 59 -5.67 13.73 8.24
C ILE A 59 -5.50 12.92 6.96
N VAL A 60 -5.39 13.60 5.81
CA VAL A 60 -5.20 12.94 4.51
C VAL A 60 -3.84 12.24 4.44
N GLY A 61 -2.78 12.88 4.95
CA GLY A 61 -1.43 12.32 4.98
C GLY A 61 -1.32 11.06 5.84
N ALA A 62 -1.88 11.10 7.06
CA ALA A 62 -1.93 9.96 7.96
C ALA A 62 -2.82 8.82 7.41
N GLY A 63 -3.97 9.16 6.82
CA GLY A 63 -4.85 8.20 6.16
C GLY A 63 -4.15 7.49 5.00
N GLY A 64 -3.44 8.24 4.14
CA GLY A 64 -2.67 7.68 3.02
C GLY A 64 -1.56 6.73 3.49
N MET A 65 -0.81 7.12 4.54
CA MET A 65 0.21 6.25 5.13
C MET A 65 -0.37 4.97 5.74
N MET A 66 -1.55 5.04 6.38
CA MET A 66 -2.19 3.86 6.94
C MET A 66 -2.60 2.87 5.85
N ILE A 67 -3.17 3.37 4.74
CA ILE A 67 -3.57 2.54 3.60
C ILE A 67 -2.33 1.87 2.98
N ASP A 68 -1.24 2.62 2.76
CA ASP A 68 0.02 2.07 2.25
C ASP A 68 0.55 0.92 3.12
N ARG A 69 0.61 1.12 4.45
CA ARG A 69 1.07 0.10 5.38
C ARG A 69 0.22 -1.16 5.37
N ILE A 70 -1.10 -1.02 5.29
CA ILE A 70 -2.03 -2.16 5.25
C ILE A 70 -1.87 -2.92 3.93
N CYS A 71 -1.85 -2.23 2.79
CA CYS A 71 -1.63 -2.86 1.48
C CYS A 71 -0.29 -3.60 1.41
N SER A 72 0.78 -2.94 1.86
CA SER A 72 2.12 -3.53 1.90
C SER A 72 2.17 -4.78 2.80
N LEU A 73 1.50 -4.73 3.95
CA LEU A 73 1.43 -5.87 4.88
C LEU A 73 0.67 -7.05 4.27
N ILE A 74 -0.45 -6.81 3.59
CA ILE A 74 -1.22 -7.87 2.92
C ILE A 74 -0.38 -8.55 1.85
N VAL A 75 0.28 -7.77 0.99
CA VAL A 75 1.15 -8.29 -0.06
C VAL A 75 2.33 -9.07 0.53
N HIS A 76 2.91 -8.58 1.62
CA HIS A 76 4.00 -9.26 2.31
C HIS A 76 3.53 -10.60 2.92
N TYR A 77 2.36 -10.61 3.55
CA TYR A 77 1.76 -11.81 4.13
C TYR A 77 1.43 -12.86 3.06
N GLU A 78 0.94 -12.43 1.89
CA GLU A 78 0.65 -13.33 0.76
C GLU A 78 1.92 -13.95 0.16
N ARG A 79 3.03 -13.18 0.12
CA ARG A 79 4.34 -13.72 -0.28
C ARG A 79 4.87 -14.74 0.72
N LEU A 80 4.68 -14.51 2.02
CA LEU A 80 5.08 -15.46 3.07
C LEU A 80 4.24 -16.75 3.02
N ARG A 81 2.93 -16.66 2.80
CA ARG A 81 2.05 -17.83 2.66
C ARG A 81 2.34 -18.65 1.39
N ARG A 82 2.89 -18.02 0.35
CA ARG A 82 3.28 -18.68 -0.91
C ARG A 82 4.66 -19.35 -0.84
N ASN A 83 5.56 -18.85 0.00
CA ASN A 83 6.86 -19.44 0.25
C ASN A 83 6.81 -20.24 1.56
N ASP A 84 6.55 -21.56 1.49
CA ASP A 84 6.90 -22.52 2.54
C ASP A 84 8.45 -22.58 2.71
N GLN A 85 9.05 -21.48 3.13
CA GLN A 85 10.45 -21.40 3.52
C GLN A 85 10.48 -21.37 5.04
N PRO A 86 11.06 -22.39 5.70
CA PRO A 86 11.26 -22.34 7.15
C PRO A 86 12.11 -21.12 7.47
N VAL A 87 11.68 -20.37 8.48
CA VAL A 87 12.41 -19.21 9.02
C VAL A 87 13.71 -19.76 9.61
N VAL A 88 14.82 -19.62 8.89
CA VAL A 88 16.19 -19.92 9.34
C VAL A 88 17.03 -18.66 9.34
#